data_AF-A0A0K8PX06-F1
#
_entry.id   AF-A0A0K8PX06-F1
#
_cell.length_a   1.000
_cell.length_b   1.000
_cell.length_c   1.000
_cell.angle_alpha   90.00
_cell.angle_beta   90.00
_cell.angle_gamma   90.00
#
_symmetry.space_group_name_H-M   'P 1'
#
loop_
_entity.id
_entity.type
_entity.pdbx_description
1 polymer ?
#
loop_
_entity_poly.entity_id
_entity_poly.type
_entity_poly.pdbx_seq_one_letter_code
_entity_poly.pdbx_strand_id
1 'polypeptide(L)'
;MTNRRAEPYAPGSTQSLPLEPLTRNRATPTAPGAPEQGLTRRAVRHFSLVGIVWDDPEAALHGRVQVRTRAADTGTWSGWQDVETHSADHAADRGTPESTSGRVRGATAPLWVGDSDGVELRVRSEPEGAEADSAHHGTGARNLPAAPPLPSGLRLELVDPGDDVSPPGASADGPRTVALAGETSAAAGASAANADLAPLGAAEIPVLNRAGTEREFFALNASEPAEQQQARPYVGPRPRIVTRRGWGADEGLRESGFRYTKKVKAAFVHHTASGNNYRCSQVPSLIRSIYRYHVKSMGWRDIGYNFVIDKCGKIYEGRAGGVARPVLGAHTLGFNSNSMGIAVLGSYGAKKPSAAAVRAVARLTAWKLGLYGVNPRGKTYLKSGGSNLHRKGKKVRLNVISGHRDGFRTECPGRKLYSKLGSARSKAARYQGR
;
A
#
# COMPACT_ATOMS: atom_id res chain seq x y z
N MET A 1 46.49 -8.57 -1.52
CA MET A 1 45.20 -8.04 -1.04
C MET A 1 44.58 -7.24 -2.17
N THR A 2 43.64 -7.82 -2.90
CA THR A 2 42.99 -7.17 -4.04
C THR A 2 42.00 -6.13 -3.53
N ASN A 3 42.29 -4.87 -3.83
CA ASN A 3 41.44 -3.72 -3.59
C ASN A 3 40.12 -3.92 -4.37
N ARG A 4 39.06 -4.44 -3.71
CA ARG A 4 37.71 -4.38 -4.28
C ARG A 4 37.32 -2.91 -4.35
N ARG A 5 37.41 -2.30 -5.54
CA ARG A 5 36.75 -1.03 -5.83
C ARG A 5 35.29 -1.17 -5.38
N ALA A 6 34.85 -0.28 -4.50
CA ALA A 6 33.44 -0.18 -4.17
C ALA A 6 32.67 0.09 -5.47
N GLU A 7 31.74 -0.78 -5.81
CA GLU A 7 30.82 -0.56 -6.93
C GLU A 7 30.14 0.81 -6.73
N PRO A 8 30.01 1.63 -7.80
CA PRO A 8 29.32 2.90 -7.70
C PRO A 8 27.87 2.68 -7.25
N TYR A 9 27.40 3.51 -6.32
CA TYR A 9 26.04 3.47 -5.81
C TYR A 9 25.03 3.69 -6.94
N ALA A 10 24.16 2.70 -7.18
CA ALA A 10 23.03 2.84 -8.08
C ALA A 10 21.78 3.28 -7.28
N PRO A 11 21.18 4.45 -7.56
CA PRO A 11 19.92 4.87 -6.98
C PRO A 11 18.81 3.84 -7.23
N GLY A 12 17.91 3.67 -6.25
CA GLY A 12 16.79 2.75 -6.35
C GLY A 12 17.17 1.33 -5.96
N SER A 13 17.42 1.10 -4.67
CA SER A 13 17.88 -0.18 -4.14
C SER A 13 17.17 -0.58 -2.85
N THR A 14 17.37 -1.85 -2.46
CA THR A 14 16.94 -2.38 -1.17
C THR A 14 18.16 -2.97 -0.46
N GLN A 15 18.40 -2.56 0.78
CA GLN A 15 19.41 -3.16 1.66
C GLN A 15 18.70 -3.98 2.74
N SER A 16 18.95 -5.28 2.74
CA SER A 16 18.41 -6.22 3.74
C SER A 16 19.49 -6.53 4.78
N LEU A 17 19.18 -6.31 6.06
CA LEU A 17 20.10 -6.50 7.18
C LEU A 17 19.49 -7.51 8.17
N PRO A 18 20.13 -8.67 8.43
CA PRO A 18 19.64 -9.62 9.43
C PRO A 18 19.63 -9.00 10.83
N LEU A 19 18.62 -9.32 11.62
CA LEU A 19 18.56 -8.91 13.02
C LEU A 19 19.27 -9.92 13.89
N GLU A 20 20.01 -9.41 14.89
CA GLU A 20 20.76 -10.23 15.84
C GLU A 20 20.19 -10.03 17.25
N PRO A 21 20.33 -11.02 18.16
CA PRO A 21 19.99 -10.84 19.56
C PRO A 21 20.69 -9.63 20.17
N LEU A 22 19.92 -8.69 20.72
CA LEU A 22 20.45 -7.56 21.46
C LEU A 22 20.66 -8.00 22.91
N THR A 23 21.84 -8.55 23.24
CA THR A 23 22.14 -8.91 24.63
C THR A 23 22.32 -7.64 25.46
N ARG A 24 21.46 -7.41 26.46
CA ARG A 24 21.84 -6.62 27.63
C ARG A 24 22.55 -7.56 28.60
N ASN A 25 23.87 -7.50 28.63
CA ASN A 25 24.63 -8.19 29.66
C ASN A 25 24.44 -7.46 31.00
N ARG A 26 23.45 -7.91 31.78
CA ARG A 26 23.40 -8.04 33.25
C ARG A 26 21.98 -8.47 33.62
N ALA A 27 21.70 -9.76 33.50
CA ALA A 27 20.61 -10.38 34.22
C ALA A 27 20.98 -10.35 35.71
N THR A 28 20.26 -9.57 36.51
CA THR A 28 19.94 -10.02 37.87
C THR A 28 19.20 -11.36 37.75
N PRO A 29 19.43 -12.36 38.63
CA PRO A 29 18.90 -13.73 38.46
C PRO A 29 17.38 -13.89 38.53
N THR A 30 16.61 -12.80 38.49
CA THR A 30 15.16 -12.81 38.63
C THR A 30 14.51 -12.31 37.34
N ALA A 31 14.02 -13.27 36.55
CA ALA A 31 13.27 -13.18 35.29
C ALA A 31 14.13 -13.07 34.00
N PRO A 32 14.05 -14.06 33.09
CA PRO A 32 14.54 -13.89 31.72
C PRO A 32 13.73 -12.76 31.05
N GLY A 33 14.41 -11.70 30.61
CA GLY A 33 13.80 -10.65 29.82
C GLY A 33 13.23 -11.21 28.51
N ALA A 34 12.17 -10.58 27.98
CA ALA A 34 11.59 -10.99 26.70
C ALA A 34 12.66 -10.95 25.58
N PRO A 35 12.62 -11.89 24.62
CA PRO A 35 13.60 -11.93 23.55
C PRO A 35 13.60 -10.61 22.76
N GLU A 36 14.78 -9.99 22.68
CA GLU A 36 15.02 -8.74 21.97
C GLU A 36 16.02 -8.98 20.83
N GLN A 37 15.64 -8.63 19.61
CA GLN A 37 16.51 -8.67 18.42
C GLN A 37 16.57 -7.29 17.78
N GLY A 38 17.63 -6.98 17.04
CA GLY A 38 17.73 -5.70 16.38
C GLY A 38 19.10 -5.37 15.80
N LEU A 39 19.34 -4.07 15.64
CA LEU A 39 20.57 -3.50 15.12
C LEU A 39 20.98 -2.33 15.99
N THR A 40 22.20 -2.39 16.50
CA THR A 40 22.86 -1.23 17.12
C THR A 40 23.11 -0.13 16.10
N ARG A 41 23.19 1.11 16.61
CA ARG A 41 23.42 2.33 15.84
C ARG A 41 24.55 2.16 14.83
N ARG A 42 24.25 2.33 13.55
CA ARG A 42 25.24 2.21 12.46
C ARG A 42 24.93 3.11 11.27
N ALA A 43 25.96 3.46 10.52
CA ALA A 43 25.83 4.09 9.21
C ALA A 43 25.45 3.04 8.16
N VAL A 44 24.65 3.43 7.19
CA VAL A 44 24.15 2.59 6.10
C VAL A 44 24.10 3.40 4.80
N ARG A 45 23.78 2.75 3.68
CA ARG A 45 23.49 3.49 2.44
C ARG A 45 22.20 4.30 2.61
N HIS A 46 22.01 5.31 1.75
CA HIS A 46 20.79 6.11 1.75
C HIS A 46 19.53 5.26 1.63
N PHE A 47 18.49 5.66 2.37
CA PHE A 47 17.17 5.06 2.32
C PHE A 47 16.12 6.10 2.73
N SER A 48 14.86 5.88 2.37
CA SER A 48 13.76 6.74 2.79
C SER A 48 12.59 6.00 3.45
N LEU A 49 12.61 4.68 3.39
CA LEU A 49 11.58 3.82 3.93
C LEU A 49 12.20 2.62 4.63
N VAL A 50 11.61 2.24 5.75
CA VAL A 50 11.99 1.04 6.51
C VAL A 50 10.82 0.08 6.61
N GLY A 51 11.12 -1.21 6.62
CA GLY A 51 10.19 -2.28 6.95
C GLY A 51 10.94 -3.47 7.52
N ILE A 52 10.23 -4.37 8.21
CA ILE A 52 10.83 -5.56 8.79
C ILE A 52 10.14 -6.75 8.16
N VAL A 53 10.93 -7.73 7.69
CA VAL A 53 10.42 -8.97 7.07
C VAL A 53 10.94 -10.20 7.80
N TRP A 54 10.24 -11.32 7.65
CA TRP A 54 10.62 -12.63 8.18
C TRP A 54 10.23 -13.76 7.24
N ASP A 55 10.76 -14.96 7.47
CA ASP A 55 10.75 -16.04 6.47
C ASP A 55 9.34 -16.64 6.25
N ASP A 56 8.59 -16.92 7.32
CA ASP A 56 7.24 -17.51 7.23
C ASP A 56 6.15 -16.42 7.15
N PRO A 57 5.49 -16.23 5.99
CA PRO A 57 4.42 -15.24 5.84
C PRO A 57 3.16 -15.51 6.67
N GLU A 58 2.97 -16.72 7.18
CA GLU A 58 1.83 -17.05 8.05
C GLU A 58 2.17 -16.88 9.54
N ALA A 59 3.45 -16.73 9.90
CA ALA A 59 3.87 -16.41 11.27
C ALA A 59 3.51 -14.96 11.62
N ALA A 60 2.85 -14.76 12.75
CA ALA A 60 2.56 -13.43 13.28
C ALA A 60 3.72 -12.90 14.13
N LEU A 61 4.05 -11.63 13.98
CA LEU A 61 4.98 -10.94 14.87
C LEU A 61 4.21 -10.36 16.05
N HIS A 62 4.28 -11.04 17.19
CA HIS A 62 3.70 -10.58 18.46
C HIS A 62 4.74 -9.80 19.24
N GLY A 63 4.66 -8.48 19.20
CA GLY A 63 5.62 -7.62 19.86
C GLY A 63 5.66 -6.20 19.31
N ARG A 64 6.61 -5.43 19.85
CA ARG A 64 6.83 -4.04 19.48
C ARG A 64 8.09 -3.91 18.65
N VAL A 65 7.96 -3.25 17.50
CA VAL A 65 9.07 -2.91 16.61
C VAL A 65 9.29 -1.41 16.70
N GLN A 66 10.52 -1.00 17.01
CA GLN A 66 10.88 0.40 17.11
C GLN A 66 12.15 0.70 16.32
N VAL A 67 12.14 1.82 15.61
CA VAL A 67 13.25 2.29 14.79
C VAL A 67 13.56 3.74 15.10
N ARG A 68 14.83 4.12 15.00
CA ARG A 68 15.25 5.52 14.87
C ARG A 68 16.26 5.65 13.75
N THR A 69 16.22 6.79 13.06
CA THR A 69 17.04 7.02 11.86
C THR A 69 17.84 8.29 12.01
N ARG A 70 18.96 8.37 11.28
CA ARG A 70 19.75 9.59 11.11
C ARG A 70 19.37 10.23 9.79
N ALA A 71 18.89 11.47 9.83
CA ALA A 71 18.60 12.23 8.63
C ALA A 71 19.91 12.57 7.90
N ALA A 72 19.96 12.33 6.59
CA ALA A 72 21.19 12.44 5.81
C ALA A 72 21.65 13.91 5.64
N ASP A 73 20.72 14.85 5.61
CA ASP A 73 20.98 16.28 5.41
C ASP A 73 21.57 16.98 6.66
N THR A 74 21.16 16.53 7.84
CA THR A 74 21.45 17.20 9.12
C THR A 74 22.31 16.35 10.06
N GLY A 75 22.49 15.06 9.77
CA GLY A 75 23.18 14.11 10.65
C GLY A 75 22.46 13.87 11.99
N THR A 76 21.23 14.37 12.15
CA THR A 76 20.48 14.32 13.41
C THR A 76 19.68 13.02 13.53
N TRP A 77 19.69 12.42 14.72
CA TRP A 77 18.90 11.22 15.01
C TRP A 77 17.48 11.57 15.43
N SER A 78 16.50 10.84 14.89
CA SER A 78 15.13 10.88 15.36
C SER A 78 15.00 10.30 16.78
N GLY A 79 13.89 10.59 17.44
CA GLY A 79 13.39 9.74 18.52
C GLY A 79 13.00 8.35 18.01
N TRP A 80 12.73 7.42 18.93
CA TRP A 80 12.18 6.11 18.60
C TRP A 80 10.77 6.25 18.02
N GLN A 81 10.51 5.52 16.94
CA GLN A 81 9.22 5.46 16.25
C GLN A 81 8.76 4.01 16.22
N ASP A 82 7.49 3.76 16.53
CA ASP A 82 6.89 2.44 16.39
C ASP A 82 6.63 2.12 14.91
N VAL A 83 6.83 0.86 14.54
CA VAL A 83 6.47 0.32 13.23
C VAL A 83 5.30 -0.64 13.42
N GLU A 84 4.22 -0.45 12.67
CA GLU A 84 3.00 -1.26 12.76
C GLU A 84 3.28 -2.72 12.34
N THR A 85 2.99 -3.66 13.23
CA THR A 85 3.32 -5.08 13.08
C THR A 85 2.18 -5.91 12.50
N HIS A 86 0.95 -5.38 12.50
CA HIS A 86 -0.22 -6.05 11.94
C HIS A 86 -0.39 -5.73 10.46
N SER A 87 0.42 -6.38 9.60
CA SER A 87 0.35 -6.20 8.13
C SER A 87 0.12 -7.48 7.31
N ALA A 88 -0.01 -8.65 7.98
CA ALA A 88 -0.38 -9.90 7.32
C ALA A 88 -1.79 -9.89 6.69
N ASP A 89 -2.59 -8.87 7.00
CA ASP A 89 -3.92 -8.62 6.43
C ASP A 89 -3.87 -8.11 4.99
N HIS A 90 -2.80 -7.38 4.63
CA HIS A 90 -2.48 -7.05 3.25
C HIS A 90 -1.73 -8.23 2.63
N ALA A 91 -2.42 -9.09 1.91
CA ALA A 91 -1.81 -10.25 1.27
C ALA A 91 -2.66 -10.74 0.08
N ALA A 92 -2.02 -11.52 -0.80
CA ALA A 92 -2.72 -12.21 -1.87
C ALA A 92 -3.60 -13.34 -1.31
N ASP A 93 -4.78 -13.56 -1.92
CA ASP A 93 -5.69 -14.60 -1.46
C ASP A 93 -5.01 -15.99 -1.49
N ARG A 94 -5.23 -16.80 -0.44
CA ARG A 94 -4.62 -18.13 -0.31
C ARG A 94 -4.92 -19.03 -1.52
N GLY A 95 -3.88 -19.67 -2.04
CA GLY A 95 -3.95 -20.55 -3.21
C GLY A 95 -3.94 -19.82 -4.56
N THR A 96 -3.76 -18.49 -4.56
CA THR A 96 -3.44 -17.77 -5.79
C THR A 96 -1.95 -17.94 -6.16
N PRO A 97 -1.58 -17.84 -7.45
CA PRO A 97 -0.18 -17.93 -7.87
C PRO A 97 0.76 -16.94 -7.19
N GLU A 98 0.25 -15.78 -6.76
CA GLU A 98 1.00 -14.80 -5.98
C GLU A 98 1.35 -15.36 -4.59
N SER A 99 0.35 -15.91 -3.87
CA SER A 99 0.52 -16.49 -2.53
C SER A 99 1.39 -17.76 -2.53
N THR A 100 1.39 -18.55 -3.61
CA THR A 100 2.12 -19.83 -3.68
C THR A 100 3.45 -19.72 -4.42
N SER A 101 3.97 -18.51 -4.61
CA SER A 101 5.19 -18.28 -5.40
C SER A 101 6.48 -18.77 -4.71
N GLY A 102 6.42 -19.16 -3.43
CA GLY A 102 7.58 -19.53 -2.61
C GLY A 102 8.48 -18.35 -2.23
N ARG A 103 8.13 -17.12 -2.66
CA ARG A 103 8.93 -15.90 -2.43
C ARG A 103 8.32 -14.96 -1.39
N VAL A 104 7.08 -15.22 -0.98
CA VAL A 104 6.33 -14.33 -0.08
C VAL A 104 6.91 -14.40 1.32
N ARG A 105 7.09 -13.24 1.95
CA ARG A 105 7.58 -13.09 3.32
C ARG A 105 6.54 -12.44 4.21
N GLY A 106 6.62 -12.74 5.50
CA GLY A 106 5.89 -11.96 6.51
C GLY A 106 6.55 -10.60 6.66
N ALA A 107 5.76 -9.59 7.02
CA ALA A 107 6.23 -8.22 7.01
C ALA A 107 5.44 -7.28 7.93
N THR A 108 6.10 -6.24 8.42
CA THR A 108 5.47 -5.07 9.04
C THR A 108 4.94 -4.11 7.98
N ALA A 109 4.15 -3.13 8.42
CA ALA A 109 3.81 -1.99 7.57
C ALA A 109 5.09 -1.20 7.25
N PRO A 110 5.16 -0.56 6.07
CA PRO A 110 6.30 0.26 5.72
C PRO A 110 6.23 1.61 6.46
N LEU A 111 7.35 2.10 7.01
CA LEU A 111 7.45 3.41 7.65
C LEU A 111 8.30 4.36 6.79
N TRP A 112 7.72 5.52 6.42
CA TRP A 112 8.46 6.59 5.76
C TRP A 112 9.27 7.39 6.77
N VAL A 113 10.58 7.48 6.56
CA VAL A 113 11.52 8.17 7.46
C VAL A 113 12.19 9.38 6.81
N GLY A 114 11.97 9.60 5.50
CA GLY A 114 12.69 10.61 4.73
C GLY A 114 14.16 10.20 4.49
N ASP A 115 14.90 10.99 3.72
CA ASP A 115 16.28 10.66 3.35
C ASP A 115 17.17 10.48 4.58
N SER A 116 17.67 9.27 4.77
CA SER A 116 18.37 8.80 5.96
C SER A 116 19.58 7.95 5.59
N ASP A 117 20.63 8.03 6.39
CA ASP A 117 21.92 7.34 6.17
C ASP A 117 22.44 6.64 7.45
N GLY A 118 21.58 6.48 8.45
CA GLY A 118 21.87 5.79 9.70
C GLY A 118 20.61 5.19 10.30
N VAL A 119 20.75 4.03 10.95
CA VAL A 119 19.63 3.31 11.55
C VAL A 119 20.01 2.63 12.86
N GLU A 120 19.01 2.50 13.73
CA GLU A 120 18.99 1.63 14.89
C GLU A 120 17.58 1.04 15.04
N LEU A 121 17.51 -0.25 15.36
CA LEU A 121 16.26 -1.00 15.40
C LEU A 121 16.23 -1.91 16.62
N ARG A 122 15.07 -2.05 17.23
CA ARG A 122 14.79 -3.10 18.22
C ARG A 122 13.41 -3.73 17.98
N VAL A 123 13.35 -5.03 18.15
CA VAL A 123 12.14 -5.85 18.10
C VAL A 123 12.07 -6.59 19.43
N ARG A 124 11.01 -6.33 20.19
CA ARG A 124 10.77 -6.93 21.51
C ARG A 124 9.52 -7.77 21.44
N SER A 125 9.61 -9.03 21.83
CA SER A 125 8.40 -9.82 22.06
C SER A 125 7.64 -9.25 23.26
N GLU A 126 6.32 -9.14 23.12
CA GLU A 126 5.42 -8.72 24.21
C GLU A 126 4.34 -9.80 24.39
N PRO A 127 3.96 -10.15 25.64
CA PRO A 127 2.84 -11.05 25.89
C PRO A 127 1.54 -10.52 25.29
N GLU A 128 0.69 -11.41 24.77
CA GLU A 128 -0.65 -11.02 24.30
C GLU A 128 -1.44 -10.33 25.43
N GLY A 129 -1.96 -9.12 25.16
CA GLY A 129 -2.75 -8.33 26.12
C GLY A 129 -2.02 -7.16 26.79
N ALA A 130 -0.70 -7.02 26.63
CA ALA A 130 0.08 -5.95 27.27
C ALA A 130 -0.32 -4.52 26.84
N GLU A 131 -0.91 -4.32 25.65
CA GLU A 131 -1.36 -3.01 25.19
C GLU A 131 -2.64 -2.51 25.90
N ALA A 132 -3.45 -3.41 26.46
CA ALA A 132 -4.73 -3.05 27.09
C ALA A 132 -4.59 -2.51 28.53
N ASP A 133 -3.48 -2.78 29.21
CA ASP A 133 -3.31 -2.49 30.64
C ASP A 133 -2.63 -1.14 30.95
N SER A 134 -2.21 -0.37 29.94
CA SER A 134 -1.57 0.94 30.15
C SER A 134 -2.51 2.05 30.67
N ALA A 135 -3.79 1.76 30.89
CA ALA A 135 -4.81 2.71 31.37
C ALA A 135 -5.26 2.52 32.83
N HIS A 136 -4.77 1.49 33.56
CA HIS A 136 -5.16 1.27 34.95
C HIS A 136 -3.94 1.06 35.87
N HIS A 137 -3.64 2.09 36.68
CA HIS A 137 -2.84 1.92 37.89
C HIS A 137 -3.58 0.98 38.85
N GLY A 138 -3.13 -0.26 38.95
CA GLY A 138 -3.66 -1.24 39.89
C GLY A 138 -2.65 -2.35 40.12
N THR A 139 -2.13 -2.40 41.34
CA THR A 139 -1.17 -3.38 41.87
C THR A 139 -1.68 -4.81 41.76
N GLY A 140 -0.89 -5.68 41.11
CA GLY A 140 -1.08 -7.13 41.14
C GLY A 140 -0.23 -7.80 40.06
N ALA A 141 0.92 -8.34 40.43
CA ALA A 141 1.75 -9.17 39.56
C ALA A 141 0.97 -10.45 39.22
N ARG A 142 0.16 -10.41 38.16
CA ARG A 142 -0.42 -11.61 37.56
C ARG A 142 0.70 -12.34 36.82
N ASN A 143 0.69 -13.67 36.90
CA ASN A 143 1.45 -14.54 36.00
C ASN A 143 1.04 -14.21 34.55
N LEU A 144 1.70 -13.24 33.93
CA LEU A 144 1.56 -12.97 32.51
C LEU A 144 2.15 -14.17 31.77
N PRO A 145 1.45 -14.72 30.76
CA PRO A 145 1.99 -15.79 29.95
C PRO A 145 3.33 -15.37 29.35
N ALA A 146 4.26 -16.32 29.22
CA ALA A 146 5.56 -16.06 28.60
C ALA A 146 5.37 -15.44 27.21
N ALA A 147 6.16 -14.42 26.90
CA ALA A 147 6.06 -13.74 25.62
C ALA A 147 6.36 -14.74 24.48
N PRO A 148 5.55 -14.79 23.41
CA PRO A 148 5.73 -15.74 22.31
C PRO A 148 7.09 -15.53 21.62
N PRO A 149 7.68 -16.57 21.01
CA PRO A 149 8.93 -16.40 20.28
C PRO A 149 8.75 -15.46 19.08
N LEU A 150 9.80 -14.69 18.77
CA LEU A 150 9.83 -13.87 17.56
C LEU A 150 9.93 -14.79 16.31
N PRO A 151 9.35 -14.37 15.16
CA PRO A 151 9.50 -15.11 13.90
C PRO A 151 10.97 -15.32 13.50
N SER A 152 11.25 -16.42 12.80
CA SER A 152 12.58 -16.72 12.29
C SER A 152 12.97 -15.84 11.10
N GLY A 153 14.26 -15.58 10.95
CA GLY A 153 14.80 -14.87 9.79
C GLY A 153 14.41 -13.40 9.71
N LEU A 154 14.22 -12.74 10.85
CA LEU A 154 13.95 -11.30 10.90
C LEU A 154 15.05 -10.49 10.21
N ARG A 155 14.65 -9.62 9.29
CA ARG A 155 15.53 -8.70 8.56
C ARG A 155 14.93 -7.30 8.53
N LEU A 156 15.77 -6.30 8.70
CA LEU A 156 15.47 -4.91 8.38
C LEU A 156 15.64 -4.68 6.89
N GLU A 157 14.63 -4.09 6.27
CA GLU A 157 14.62 -3.69 4.87
C GLU A 157 14.70 -2.16 4.80
N LEU A 158 15.83 -1.67 4.28
CA LEU A 158 16.06 -0.25 4.02
C LEU A 158 15.86 -0.01 2.52
N VAL A 159 14.90 0.85 2.18
CA VAL A 159 14.47 1.07 0.81
C VAL A 159 14.84 2.47 0.34
N ASP A 160 15.67 2.54 -0.68
CA ASP A 160 15.93 3.74 -1.47
C ASP A 160 14.92 3.83 -2.63
N PRO A 161 14.09 4.89 -2.69
CA PRO A 161 13.17 5.11 -3.81
C PRO A 161 13.86 5.38 -5.16
N GLY A 162 15.16 5.66 -5.15
CA GLY A 162 15.89 6.18 -6.30
C GLY A 162 15.56 7.64 -6.57
N ASP A 163 16.14 8.16 -7.65
CA ASP A 163 16.07 9.58 -7.98
C ASP A 163 14.63 10.09 -8.11
N ASP A 164 14.44 11.36 -7.78
CA ASP A 164 13.15 12.02 -7.94
C ASP A 164 12.77 12.09 -9.43
N VAL A 165 11.49 11.89 -9.70
CA VAL A 165 10.95 12.02 -11.05
C VAL A 165 10.93 13.49 -11.40
N SER A 166 11.69 13.89 -12.42
CA SER A 166 11.61 15.25 -12.95
C SER A 166 10.16 15.57 -13.37
N PRO A 167 9.60 16.72 -12.99
CA PRO A 167 8.24 17.08 -13.40
C PRO A 167 8.18 17.15 -14.93
N PRO A 168 7.11 16.63 -15.57
CA PRO A 168 6.89 16.91 -16.99
C PRO A 168 6.52 18.40 -17.12
N GLY A 169 7.45 19.24 -17.59
CA GLY A 169 7.16 20.67 -17.78
C GLY A 169 8.32 21.65 -18.00
N ALA A 170 9.58 21.23 -18.01
CA ALA A 170 10.65 22.11 -18.49
C ALA A 170 10.73 22.05 -20.02
N SER A 171 10.03 22.99 -20.67
CA SER A 171 10.09 23.37 -22.09
C SER A 171 9.79 22.27 -23.12
N ALA A 172 8.56 22.28 -23.65
CA ALA A 172 8.19 21.53 -24.85
C ALA A 172 7.87 22.50 -26.00
N ASP A 173 8.89 23.21 -26.50
CA ASP A 173 8.90 23.66 -27.89
C ASP A 173 9.60 22.59 -28.71
N GLY A 174 8.83 21.85 -29.50
CA GLY A 174 9.32 20.87 -30.47
C GLY A 174 8.44 19.62 -30.57
N PRO A 175 7.98 19.22 -31.79
CA PRO A 175 7.27 17.97 -31.98
C PRO A 175 8.27 16.84 -31.78
N ARG A 176 8.16 16.14 -30.66
CA ARG A 176 8.97 14.97 -30.35
C ARG A 176 8.09 13.72 -30.39
N THR A 177 7.97 13.17 -31.59
CA THR A 177 7.93 11.71 -31.79
C THR A 177 9.22 11.11 -31.23
N VAL A 178 9.38 11.05 -29.90
CA VAL A 178 10.45 10.24 -29.31
C VAL A 178 9.99 8.80 -29.40
N ALA A 179 10.70 8.04 -30.22
CA ALA A 179 10.51 6.61 -30.37
C ALA A 179 10.50 5.90 -29.01
N LEU A 180 9.59 4.94 -28.87
CA LEU A 180 9.51 3.88 -27.84
C LEU A 180 10.76 2.98 -27.75
N ALA A 181 11.92 3.41 -28.30
CA ALA A 181 13.09 2.57 -28.56
C ALA A 181 13.91 2.17 -27.32
N GLY A 182 13.41 2.44 -26.10
CA GLY A 182 14.07 2.04 -24.85
C GLY A 182 13.11 1.68 -23.71
N GLU A 183 11.80 1.61 -23.95
CA GLU A 183 10.86 1.18 -22.92
C GLU A 183 10.88 -0.35 -22.79
N THR A 184 10.99 -0.87 -21.57
CA THR A 184 10.87 -2.31 -21.32
C THR A 184 9.48 -2.78 -21.76
N SER A 185 9.35 -4.05 -22.17
CA SER A 185 8.06 -4.63 -22.54
C SER A 185 7.01 -4.51 -21.41
N ALA A 186 7.46 -4.52 -20.16
CA ALA A 186 6.62 -4.28 -18.99
C ALA A 186 6.10 -2.83 -18.91
N ALA A 187 6.94 -1.83 -19.24
CA ALA A 187 6.53 -0.43 -19.29
C ALA A 187 5.54 -0.15 -20.41
N ALA A 188 5.83 -0.65 -21.62
CA ALA A 188 4.92 -0.58 -22.75
C ALA A 188 3.57 -1.24 -22.42
N GLY A 189 3.60 -2.43 -21.79
CA GLY A 189 2.39 -3.15 -21.37
C GLY A 189 1.57 -2.41 -20.31
N ALA A 190 2.22 -1.77 -19.33
CA ALA A 190 1.53 -0.96 -18.31
C ALA A 190 0.86 0.28 -18.94
N SER A 191 1.56 0.97 -19.84
CA SER A 191 1.00 2.12 -20.55
C SER A 191 -0.14 1.72 -21.50
N ALA A 192 0.02 0.62 -22.24
CA ALA A 192 -0.99 0.13 -23.17
C ALA A 192 -2.29 -0.25 -22.47
N ALA A 193 -2.23 -0.69 -21.21
CA ALA A 193 -3.43 -1.00 -20.45
C ALA A 193 -4.30 0.23 -20.11
N ASN A 194 -3.77 1.44 -20.31
CA ASN A 194 -4.47 2.71 -20.13
C ASN A 194 -4.75 3.43 -21.47
N ALA A 195 -4.49 2.78 -22.63
CA ALA A 195 -4.58 3.41 -23.95
C ALA A 195 -5.99 3.95 -24.28
N ASP A 196 -7.05 3.34 -23.74
CA ASP A 196 -8.42 3.82 -23.90
C ASP A 196 -8.71 5.13 -23.12
N LEU A 197 -7.83 5.52 -22.20
CA LEU A 197 -8.03 6.65 -21.28
C LEU A 197 -7.04 7.80 -21.50
N ALA A 198 -5.84 7.50 -21.97
CA ALA A 198 -4.76 8.46 -22.20
C ALA A 198 -3.76 7.92 -23.25
N PRO A 199 -3.02 8.81 -23.95
CA PRO A 199 -1.97 8.40 -24.87
C PRO A 199 -0.91 7.50 -24.22
N LEU A 200 -0.27 6.66 -25.03
CA LEU A 200 0.89 5.88 -24.59
C LEU A 200 1.97 6.80 -24.02
N GLY A 201 2.57 6.42 -22.91
CA GLY A 201 3.59 7.22 -22.22
C GLY A 201 3.05 8.42 -21.44
N ALA A 202 1.72 8.59 -21.31
CA ALA A 202 1.15 9.68 -20.53
C ALA A 202 1.50 9.56 -19.03
N ALA A 203 1.97 10.66 -18.43
CA ALA A 203 2.23 10.74 -16.98
C ALA A 203 0.95 10.88 -16.15
N GLU A 204 -0.14 11.37 -16.75
CA GLU A 204 -1.42 11.54 -16.08
C GLU A 204 -2.56 11.18 -17.04
N ILE A 205 -3.62 10.64 -16.48
CA ILE A 205 -4.91 10.48 -17.16
C ILE A 205 -5.76 11.71 -16.77
N PRO A 206 -6.19 12.54 -17.73
CA PRO A 206 -6.75 13.87 -17.46
C PRO A 206 -8.12 13.80 -16.81
N VAL A 207 -8.51 14.80 -16.00
CA VAL A 207 -9.87 14.85 -15.44
C VAL A 207 -10.92 14.97 -16.55
N LEU A 208 -12.06 14.29 -16.40
CA LEU A 208 -13.24 14.51 -17.25
C LEU A 208 -14.38 15.11 -16.42
N ASN A 209 -15.20 15.92 -17.08
CA ASN A 209 -16.52 16.27 -16.56
C ASN A 209 -17.49 15.10 -16.76
N ARG A 210 -18.75 15.28 -16.32
CA ARG A 210 -19.78 14.23 -16.44
C ARG A 210 -19.99 13.79 -17.90
N ALA A 211 -20.27 14.73 -18.80
CA ALA A 211 -20.54 14.41 -20.21
C ALA A 211 -19.36 13.70 -20.89
N GLY A 212 -18.12 14.12 -20.60
CA GLY A 212 -16.92 13.44 -21.09
C GLY A 212 -16.79 12.01 -20.55
N THR A 213 -17.10 11.81 -19.27
CA THR A 213 -17.05 10.48 -18.64
C THR A 213 -18.13 9.55 -19.20
N GLU A 214 -19.32 10.07 -19.50
CA GLU A 214 -20.40 9.27 -20.11
C GLU A 214 -20.01 8.79 -21.51
N ARG A 215 -19.40 9.67 -22.33
CA ARG A 215 -18.86 9.27 -23.65
C ARG A 215 -17.77 8.21 -23.51
N GLU A 216 -16.83 8.39 -22.58
CA GLU A 216 -15.77 7.42 -22.30
C GLU A 216 -16.36 6.08 -21.82
N PHE A 217 -17.38 6.11 -20.97
CA PHE A 217 -18.07 4.90 -20.50
C PHE A 217 -18.67 4.10 -21.66
N PHE A 218 -19.34 4.74 -22.61
CA PHE A 218 -19.89 4.03 -23.76
C PHE A 218 -18.81 3.49 -24.69
N ALA A 219 -17.72 4.23 -24.90
CA ALA A 219 -16.58 3.75 -25.68
C ALA A 219 -15.93 2.49 -25.05
N LEU A 220 -15.73 2.49 -23.73
CA LEU A 220 -15.17 1.34 -23.00
C LEU A 220 -16.08 0.09 -23.01
N ASN A 221 -17.38 0.28 -23.23
CA ASN A 221 -18.37 -0.80 -23.25
C ASN A 221 -18.97 -1.02 -24.66
N ALA A 222 -18.34 -0.52 -25.72
CA ALA A 222 -18.90 -0.56 -27.08
C ALA A 222 -19.16 -1.99 -27.59
N SER A 223 -18.51 -3.01 -27.02
CA SER A 223 -18.71 -4.42 -27.31
C SER A 223 -19.87 -5.09 -26.54
N GLU A 224 -20.50 -4.39 -25.59
CA GLU A 224 -21.64 -4.90 -24.81
C GLU A 224 -22.98 -4.68 -25.55
N PRO A 225 -24.00 -5.56 -25.36
CA PRO A 225 -25.29 -5.43 -26.03
C PRO A 225 -25.99 -4.09 -25.76
N ALA A 226 -26.60 -3.50 -26.80
CA ALA A 226 -27.24 -2.17 -26.76
C ALA A 226 -28.35 -2.01 -25.70
N GLU A 227 -29.04 -3.11 -25.33
CA GLU A 227 -30.05 -3.11 -24.27
C GLU A 227 -29.49 -2.72 -22.90
N GLN A 228 -28.19 -2.93 -22.66
CA GLN A 228 -27.51 -2.55 -21.42
C GLN A 228 -27.00 -1.10 -21.43
N GLN A 229 -27.04 -0.42 -22.59
CA GLN A 229 -26.52 0.94 -22.80
C GLN A 229 -27.60 2.03 -22.80
N GLN A 230 -28.90 1.69 -22.79
CA GLN A 230 -29.99 2.68 -22.93
C GLN A 230 -30.28 3.52 -21.67
N ALA A 231 -29.79 3.13 -20.49
CA ALA A 231 -29.98 3.92 -19.27
C ALA A 231 -28.85 4.95 -19.08
N ARG A 232 -29.19 6.18 -18.63
CA ARG A 232 -28.19 7.16 -18.18
C ARG A 232 -27.25 6.50 -17.15
N PRO A 233 -25.95 6.37 -17.45
CA PRO A 233 -25.06 5.62 -16.57
C PRO A 233 -24.82 6.41 -15.29
N TYR A 234 -25.03 5.76 -14.14
CA TYR A 234 -24.68 6.32 -12.83
C TYR A 234 -23.17 6.26 -12.60
N VAL A 235 -22.42 6.98 -13.44
CA VAL A 235 -20.96 7.09 -13.40
C VAL A 235 -20.56 8.49 -12.98
N GLY A 236 -19.73 8.59 -11.94
CA GLY A 236 -19.21 9.88 -11.49
C GLY A 236 -18.12 10.41 -12.42
N PRO A 237 -17.91 11.75 -12.49
CA PRO A 237 -16.85 12.33 -13.33
C PRO A 237 -15.49 11.69 -13.05
N ARG A 238 -14.78 11.28 -14.11
CA ARG A 238 -13.47 10.65 -13.96
C ARG A 238 -12.47 11.62 -13.32
N PRO A 239 -11.88 11.28 -12.17
CA PRO A 239 -10.85 12.13 -11.58
C PRO A 239 -9.56 12.08 -12.42
N ARG A 240 -8.71 13.09 -12.22
CA ARG A 240 -7.32 13.02 -12.65
C ARG A 240 -6.59 11.90 -11.90
N ILE A 241 -5.82 11.09 -12.62
CA ILE A 241 -5.05 9.96 -12.07
C ILE A 241 -3.60 10.08 -12.56
N VAL A 242 -2.64 10.13 -11.64
CA VAL A 242 -1.22 10.02 -11.98
C VAL A 242 -0.92 8.57 -12.35
N THR A 243 -0.42 8.33 -13.56
CA THR A 243 -0.13 6.97 -14.04
C THR A 243 1.12 6.43 -13.37
N ARG A 244 1.36 5.13 -13.52
CA ARG A 244 2.61 4.49 -13.11
C ARG A 244 3.85 5.20 -13.64
N ARG A 245 3.83 5.59 -14.92
CA ARG A 245 4.90 6.42 -15.51
C ARG A 245 5.02 7.77 -14.83
N GLY A 246 3.91 8.43 -14.51
CA GLY A 246 3.92 9.75 -13.87
C GLY A 246 4.50 9.79 -12.46
N TRP A 247 4.42 8.70 -11.70
CA TRP A 247 5.09 8.59 -10.40
C TRP A 247 6.45 7.87 -10.44
N GLY A 248 6.89 7.45 -11.64
CA GLY A 248 8.20 6.85 -11.87
C GLY A 248 8.29 5.37 -11.51
N ALA A 249 7.23 4.60 -11.76
CA ALA A 249 7.25 3.16 -11.53
C ALA A 249 8.37 2.48 -12.32
N ASP A 250 9.24 1.73 -11.64
CA ASP A 250 10.14 0.79 -12.28
C ASP A 250 9.38 -0.50 -12.61
N GLU A 251 8.85 -0.57 -13.82
CA GLU A 251 8.05 -1.71 -14.30
C GLU A 251 8.86 -3.00 -14.42
N GLY A 252 10.19 -2.94 -14.34
CA GLY A 252 11.06 -4.11 -14.26
C GLY A 252 10.99 -4.84 -12.92
N LEU A 253 10.43 -4.22 -11.87
CA LEU A 253 10.27 -4.88 -10.57
C LEU A 253 9.11 -5.88 -10.60
N ARG A 254 7.97 -5.54 -11.21
CA ARG A 254 6.76 -6.37 -11.15
C ARG A 254 6.86 -7.60 -12.05
N GLU A 255 6.03 -8.59 -11.75
CA GLU A 255 5.76 -9.69 -12.67
C GLU A 255 5.03 -9.16 -13.93
N SER A 256 5.35 -9.75 -15.09
CA SER A 256 4.68 -9.47 -16.36
C SER A 256 3.21 -9.95 -16.35
N GLY A 257 2.40 -9.32 -17.19
CA GLY A 257 0.98 -9.66 -17.38
C GLY A 257 0.07 -9.16 -16.25
N PHE A 258 -1.24 -9.22 -16.52
CA PHE A 258 -2.28 -8.74 -15.61
C PHE A 258 -3.24 -9.88 -15.28
N ARG A 259 -3.75 -9.89 -14.05
CA ARG A 259 -4.81 -10.80 -13.64
C ARG A 259 -6.08 -10.02 -13.40
N TYR A 260 -7.16 -10.39 -14.07
CA TYR A 260 -8.44 -9.70 -13.95
C TYR A 260 -9.46 -10.57 -13.21
N THR A 261 -10.34 -9.89 -12.47
CA THR A 261 -11.55 -10.48 -11.90
C THR A 261 -12.74 -10.17 -12.82
N LYS A 262 -13.96 -10.56 -12.44
CA LYS A 262 -15.14 -10.35 -13.31
C LYS A 262 -15.62 -8.91 -13.32
N LYS A 263 -15.63 -8.24 -12.16
CA LYS A 263 -16.13 -6.86 -11.99
C LYS A 263 -15.69 -6.27 -10.65
N VAL A 264 -15.72 -4.94 -10.50
CA VAL A 264 -15.51 -4.30 -9.19
C VAL A 264 -16.86 -4.11 -8.50
N LYS A 265 -17.13 -4.88 -7.44
CA LYS A 265 -18.36 -4.79 -6.64
C LYS A 265 -18.24 -3.92 -5.40
N ALA A 266 -17.02 -3.75 -4.90
CA ALA A 266 -16.72 -3.01 -3.69
C ALA A 266 -15.34 -2.35 -3.75
N ALA A 267 -15.17 -1.31 -2.94
CA ALA A 267 -13.90 -0.67 -2.66
C ALA A 267 -13.54 -0.89 -1.19
N PHE A 268 -12.34 -1.42 -0.93
CA PHE A 268 -11.75 -1.47 0.39
C PHE A 268 -10.80 -0.28 0.56
N VAL A 269 -11.10 0.57 1.54
CA VAL A 269 -10.25 1.71 1.90
C VAL A 269 -9.27 1.25 2.98
N HIS A 270 -8.00 1.55 2.72
CA HIS A 270 -6.84 1.24 3.53
C HIS A 270 -6.13 2.53 3.95
N HIS A 271 -5.33 2.44 5.00
CA HIS A 271 -4.21 3.34 5.18
C HIS A 271 -2.91 2.57 4.91
N THR A 272 -1.79 3.24 4.74
CA THR A 272 -0.48 2.54 4.60
C THR A 272 0.25 2.35 5.91
N ALA A 273 -0.24 2.98 6.99
CA ALA A 273 0.43 3.05 8.30
C ALA A 273 1.87 3.63 8.23
N SER A 274 2.19 4.34 7.15
CA SER A 274 3.56 4.79 6.86
C SER A 274 3.97 6.12 7.49
N GLY A 275 3.21 6.62 8.45
CA GLY A 275 3.40 7.95 9.03
C GLY A 275 2.91 9.09 8.12
N ASN A 276 2.83 10.31 8.67
CA ASN A 276 2.18 11.44 7.99
C ASN A 276 3.12 12.62 7.67
N ASN A 277 4.43 12.46 7.93
CA ASN A 277 5.41 13.55 7.88
C ASN A 277 5.96 13.83 6.47
N TYR A 278 5.59 13.04 5.45
CA TYR A 278 5.98 13.28 4.06
C TYR A 278 5.41 14.61 3.52
N ARG A 279 6.13 15.27 2.60
CA ARG A 279 5.62 16.41 1.81
C ARG A 279 4.88 15.92 0.57
N CYS A 280 3.93 16.70 0.05
CA CYS A 280 3.21 16.32 -1.19
C CYS A 280 4.14 16.05 -2.37
N SER A 281 5.28 16.76 -2.43
CA SER A 281 6.31 16.56 -3.47
C SER A 281 7.04 15.22 -3.35
N GLN A 282 7.10 14.63 -2.16
CA GLN A 282 7.77 13.34 -1.90
C GLN A 282 6.86 12.14 -2.19
N VAL A 283 5.60 12.35 -2.58
CA VAL A 283 4.63 11.27 -2.77
C VAL A 283 5.07 10.26 -3.85
N PRO A 284 5.57 10.67 -5.03
CA PRO A 284 6.10 9.72 -6.00
C PRO A 284 7.16 8.80 -5.39
N SER A 285 8.12 9.36 -4.65
CA SER A 285 9.20 8.62 -4.01
C SER A 285 8.68 7.68 -2.92
N LEU A 286 7.73 8.13 -2.09
CA LEU A 286 7.03 7.27 -1.13
C LEU A 286 6.31 6.09 -1.80
N ILE A 287 5.62 6.31 -2.92
CA ILE A 287 4.96 5.23 -3.67
C ILE A 287 5.98 4.27 -4.26
N ARG A 288 7.09 4.76 -4.84
CA ARG A 288 8.20 3.91 -5.32
C ARG A 288 8.80 3.07 -4.21
N SER A 289 8.99 3.62 -3.01
CA SER A 289 9.47 2.87 -1.85
C SER A 289 8.49 1.76 -1.43
N ILE A 290 7.19 2.05 -1.33
CA ILE A 290 6.18 1.04 -0.98
C ILE A 290 6.11 -0.05 -2.05
N TYR A 291 6.14 0.34 -3.33
CA TYR A 291 6.15 -0.60 -4.44
C TYR A 291 7.36 -1.54 -4.39
N ARG A 292 8.56 -0.99 -4.21
CA ARG A 292 9.80 -1.76 -4.06
C ARG A 292 9.76 -2.67 -2.83
N TYR A 293 9.25 -2.19 -1.70
CA TYR A 293 9.09 -3.00 -0.49
C TYR A 293 8.16 -4.20 -0.73
N HIS A 294 6.97 -3.98 -1.34
CA HIS A 294 6.04 -5.05 -1.64
C HIS A 294 6.66 -6.10 -2.57
N VAL A 295 7.42 -5.69 -3.59
CA VAL A 295 7.94 -6.61 -4.59
C VAL A 295 9.25 -7.26 -4.16
N LYS A 296 10.26 -6.47 -3.78
CA LYS A 296 11.62 -6.94 -3.52
C LYS A 296 11.79 -7.48 -2.11
N SER A 297 11.09 -6.91 -1.13
CA SER A 297 11.20 -7.33 0.26
C SER A 297 10.15 -8.39 0.63
N MET A 298 8.89 -8.16 0.24
CA MET A 298 7.77 -9.06 0.58
C MET A 298 7.48 -10.13 -0.48
N GLY A 299 8.10 -10.04 -1.67
CA GLY A 299 7.98 -11.05 -2.73
C GLY A 299 6.67 -11.01 -3.52
N TRP A 300 5.93 -9.90 -3.49
CA TRP A 300 4.66 -9.75 -4.20
C TRP A 300 4.87 -9.51 -5.68
N ARG A 301 3.82 -9.70 -6.47
CA ARG A 301 3.88 -9.53 -7.94
C ARG A 301 3.97 -8.08 -8.37
N ASP A 302 3.36 -7.18 -7.59
CA ASP A 302 3.27 -5.74 -7.81
C ASP A 302 2.80 -5.09 -6.48
N ILE A 303 2.70 -3.77 -6.42
CA ILE A 303 2.01 -3.08 -5.32
C ILE A 303 0.60 -3.67 -5.12
N GLY A 304 0.19 -3.87 -3.87
CA GLY A 304 -1.01 -4.67 -3.56
C GLY A 304 -2.32 -3.92 -3.78
N TYR A 305 -2.27 -2.59 -3.76
CA TYR A 305 -3.42 -1.70 -3.90
C TYR A 305 -3.67 -1.35 -5.36
N ASN A 306 -4.93 -1.25 -5.77
CA ASN A 306 -5.28 -0.80 -7.12
C ASN A 306 -5.04 0.71 -7.30
N PHE A 307 -5.27 1.50 -6.24
CA PHE A 307 -5.06 2.94 -6.25
C PHE A 307 -4.41 3.41 -4.95
N VAL A 308 -3.66 4.49 -5.04
CA VAL A 308 -3.06 5.19 -3.91
C VAL A 308 -3.55 6.64 -3.87
N ILE A 309 -3.81 7.18 -2.69
CA ILE A 309 -4.28 8.55 -2.48
C ILE A 309 -3.43 9.23 -1.42
N ASP A 310 -2.89 10.41 -1.73
CA ASP A 310 -2.12 11.18 -0.75
C ASP A 310 -2.98 12.14 0.08
N LYS A 311 -2.39 12.70 1.14
CA LYS A 311 -3.04 13.70 2.00
C LYS A 311 -3.38 15.01 1.26
N CYS A 312 -2.86 15.22 0.05
CA CYS A 312 -3.05 16.39 -0.78
C CYS A 312 -4.20 16.19 -1.79
N GLY A 313 -4.74 14.96 -1.87
CA GLY A 313 -5.89 14.59 -2.69
C GLY A 313 -5.54 14.19 -4.12
N LYS A 314 -4.26 13.93 -4.44
CA LYS A 314 -3.90 13.30 -5.72
C LYS A 314 -4.20 11.80 -5.65
N ILE A 315 -4.61 11.26 -6.80
CA ILE A 315 -4.91 9.83 -6.99
C ILE A 315 -3.84 9.29 -7.92
N TYR A 316 -3.26 8.16 -7.55
CA TYR A 316 -2.21 7.48 -8.29
C TYR A 316 -2.69 6.08 -8.66
N GLU A 317 -2.36 5.66 -9.87
CA GLU A 317 -2.46 4.26 -10.28
C GLU A 317 -1.53 3.41 -9.42
N GLY A 318 -2.08 2.39 -8.77
CA GLY A 318 -1.32 1.39 -8.02
C GLY A 318 -0.97 0.21 -8.92
N ARG A 319 -1.61 -0.94 -8.68
CA ARG A 319 -1.38 -2.18 -9.43
C ARG A 319 -1.66 -2.01 -10.92
N ALA A 320 -0.69 -2.38 -11.74
CA ALA A 320 -0.69 -2.16 -13.18
C ALA A 320 -1.87 -2.85 -13.90
N GLY A 321 -2.41 -2.21 -14.93
CA GLY A 321 -3.48 -2.75 -15.77
C GLY A 321 -4.90 -2.48 -15.28
N GLY A 322 -5.04 -1.78 -14.15
CA GLY A 322 -6.28 -1.72 -13.39
C GLY A 322 -7.13 -0.48 -13.50
N VAL A 323 -6.71 0.57 -14.22
CA VAL A 323 -7.37 1.89 -14.06
C VAL A 323 -8.84 1.83 -14.47
N ALA A 324 -9.16 1.40 -15.70
CA ALA A 324 -10.54 1.12 -16.12
C ALA A 324 -10.97 -0.34 -15.93
N ARG A 325 -10.03 -1.29 -15.76
CA ARG A 325 -10.32 -2.75 -15.70
C ARG A 325 -10.31 -3.33 -14.26
N PRO A 326 -10.95 -4.48 -14.00
CA PRO A 326 -11.07 -5.04 -12.65
C PRO A 326 -9.83 -5.88 -12.27
N VAL A 327 -8.63 -5.28 -12.27
CA VAL A 327 -7.38 -5.99 -11.95
C VAL A 327 -7.37 -6.52 -10.51
N LEU A 328 -6.89 -7.73 -10.32
CA LEU A 328 -6.80 -8.41 -9.04
C LEU A 328 -5.68 -7.82 -8.18
N GLY A 329 -6.04 -7.23 -7.05
CA GLY A 329 -5.12 -6.75 -6.02
C GLY A 329 -4.61 -7.82 -5.05
N ALA A 330 -3.85 -7.38 -4.06
CA ALA A 330 -3.36 -8.14 -2.91
C ALA A 330 -3.43 -7.28 -1.64
N HIS A 331 -4.56 -6.60 -1.44
CA HIS A 331 -4.76 -5.58 -0.41
C HIS A 331 -5.62 -6.04 0.76
N THR A 332 -6.49 -7.04 0.56
CA THR A 332 -7.43 -7.54 1.56
C THR A 332 -7.54 -9.04 1.44
N LEU A 333 -6.77 -9.77 2.25
CA LEU A 333 -6.78 -11.22 2.26
C LEU A 333 -8.23 -11.73 2.42
N GLY A 334 -8.68 -12.54 1.46
CA GLY A 334 -10.02 -13.11 1.40
C GLY A 334 -11.03 -12.27 0.62
N PHE A 335 -10.71 -11.04 0.21
CA PHE A 335 -11.64 -10.20 -0.56
C PHE A 335 -10.97 -9.45 -1.73
N ASN A 336 -9.78 -9.86 -2.16
CA ASN A 336 -9.13 -9.26 -3.33
C ASN A 336 -9.96 -9.45 -4.62
N SER A 337 -10.64 -10.59 -4.74
CA SER A 337 -11.49 -10.88 -5.90
C SER A 337 -12.76 -10.03 -5.96
N ASN A 338 -13.03 -9.44 -7.12
CA ASN A 338 -14.18 -8.56 -7.40
C ASN A 338 -14.27 -7.30 -6.53
N SER A 339 -13.13 -6.80 -6.06
CA SER A 339 -13.03 -5.54 -5.34
C SER A 339 -11.85 -4.73 -5.86
N MET A 340 -11.72 -3.50 -5.36
CA MET A 340 -10.52 -2.70 -5.51
C MET A 340 -10.02 -2.23 -4.15
N GLY A 341 -8.70 -2.14 -3.99
CA GLY A 341 -8.04 -1.58 -2.82
C GLY A 341 -7.61 -0.14 -3.08
N ILE A 342 -7.93 0.75 -2.15
CA ILE A 342 -7.49 2.15 -2.15
C ILE A 342 -6.63 2.37 -0.90
N ALA A 343 -5.33 2.58 -1.07
CA ALA A 343 -4.45 2.97 0.03
C ALA A 343 -4.38 4.48 0.18
N VAL A 344 -4.81 5.01 1.32
CA VAL A 344 -4.60 6.41 1.69
C VAL A 344 -3.27 6.53 2.43
N LEU A 345 -2.30 7.26 1.87
CA LEU A 345 -0.95 7.37 2.41
C LEU A 345 -0.93 8.05 3.79
N GLY A 346 -0.56 7.27 4.80
CA GLY A 346 -0.29 7.70 6.17
C GLY A 346 -0.92 6.84 7.25
N SER A 347 -0.88 7.32 8.49
CA SER A 347 -1.38 6.60 9.67
C SER A 347 -2.58 7.35 10.27
N TYR A 348 -3.77 6.75 10.18
CA TYR A 348 -5.03 7.42 10.56
C TYR A 348 -5.72 6.81 11.80
N GLY A 349 -4.95 6.20 12.70
CA GLY A 349 -5.44 5.75 14.02
C GLY A 349 -5.91 6.91 14.88
N ALA A 350 -5.02 7.88 15.13
CA ALA A 350 -5.30 9.12 15.88
C ALA A 350 -5.39 10.37 14.99
N LYS A 351 -4.63 10.42 13.88
CA LYS A 351 -4.60 11.58 12.97
C LYS A 351 -5.84 11.59 12.07
N LYS A 352 -6.48 12.76 11.93
CA LYS A 352 -7.60 12.94 11.00
C LYS A 352 -7.08 12.98 9.54
N PRO A 353 -7.72 12.27 8.59
CA PRO A 353 -7.40 12.45 7.18
C PRO A 353 -7.80 13.84 6.71
N SER A 354 -7.09 14.37 5.70
CA SER A 354 -7.45 15.65 5.11
C SER A 354 -8.78 15.56 4.37
N ALA A 355 -9.49 16.69 4.26
CA ALA A 355 -10.69 16.77 3.44
C ALA A 355 -10.41 16.45 1.96
N ALA A 356 -9.20 16.77 1.47
CA ALA A 356 -8.76 16.47 0.11
C ALA A 356 -8.66 14.96 -0.14
N ALA A 357 -8.04 14.21 0.77
CA ALA A 357 -7.95 12.75 0.67
C ALA A 357 -9.35 12.09 0.68
N VAL A 358 -10.23 12.51 1.60
CA VAL A 358 -11.60 11.96 1.67
C VAL A 358 -12.41 12.30 0.40
N ARG A 359 -12.24 13.51 -0.17
CA ARG A 359 -12.85 13.86 -1.46
C ARG A 359 -12.28 13.03 -2.62
N ALA A 360 -10.98 12.76 -2.63
CA ALA A 360 -10.34 11.92 -3.63
C ALA A 360 -10.88 10.48 -3.59
N VAL A 361 -11.03 9.89 -2.41
CA VAL A 361 -11.70 8.58 -2.24
C VAL A 361 -13.12 8.63 -2.83
N ALA A 362 -13.90 9.66 -2.52
CA ALA A 362 -15.26 9.81 -3.03
C ALA A 362 -15.32 9.95 -4.56
N ARG A 363 -14.44 10.75 -5.18
CA ARG A 363 -14.38 10.93 -6.64
C ARG A 363 -13.96 9.65 -7.34
N LEU A 364 -12.89 9.01 -6.85
CA LEU A 364 -12.40 7.74 -7.41
C LEU A 364 -13.47 6.65 -7.34
N THR A 365 -14.10 6.48 -6.18
CA THR A 365 -15.14 5.46 -5.99
C THR A 365 -16.40 5.78 -6.81
N ALA A 366 -16.79 7.04 -6.95
CA ALA A 366 -17.92 7.42 -7.81
C ALA A 366 -17.70 6.98 -9.27
N TRP A 367 -16.51 7.23 -9.80
CA TRP A 367 -16.15 6.87 -11.16
C TRP A 367 -15.96 5.35 -11.32
N LYS A 368 -15.02 4.75 -10.59
CA LYS A 368 -14.63 3.34 -10.79
C LYS A 368 -15.73 2.34 -10.47
N LEU A 369 -16.55 2.59 -9.45
CA LEU A 369 -17.74 1.76 -9.17
C LEU A 369 -18.86 2.02 -10.18
N GLY A 370 -18.93 3.25 -10.69
CA GLY A 370 -19.88 3.66 -11.72
C GLY A 370 -19.68 2.93 -13.05
N LEU A 371 -18.43 2.63 -13.42
CA LEU A 371 -18.11 1.76 -14.56
C LEU A 371 -18.77 0.38 -14.50
N TYR A 372 -19.18 -0.07 -13.32
CA TYR A 372 -19.85 -1.36 -13.10
C TYR A 372 -21.28 -1.20 -12.56
N GLY A 373 -21.87 -0.01 -12.65
CA GLY A 373 -23.24 0.27 -12.20
C GLY A 373 -23.45 0.19 -10.68
N VAL A 374 -22.38 0.18 -9.88
CA VAL A 374 -22.47 -0.05 -8.43
C VAL A 374 -22.76 1.25 -7.68
N ASN A 375 -23.80 1.25 -6.84
CA ASN A 375 -24.18 2.38 -5.98
C ASN A 375 -23.29 2.47 -4.71
N PRO A 376 -22.54 3.58 -4.50
CA PRO A 376 -21.65 3.77 -3.36
C PRO A 376 -22.32 3.75 -1.99
N ARG A 377 -23.62 4.11 -1.88
CA ARG A 377 -24.38 4.02 -0.62
C ARG A 377 -24.87 2.60 -0.32
N GLY A 378 -24.84 1.73 -1.31
CA GLY A 378 -25.40 0.39 -1.24
C GLY A 378 -24.56 -0.58 -0.40
N LYS A 379 -25.11 -1.79 -0.29
CA LYS A 379 -24.41 -2.98 0.19
C LYS A 379 -24.25 -3.97 -0.95
N THR A 380 -23.23 -4.80 -0.87
CA THR A 380 -22.97 -5.88 -1.83
C THR A 380 -22.57 -7.14 -1.10
N TYR A 381 -22.62 -8.27 -1.80
CA TYR A 381 -22.12 -9.55 -1.28
C TYR A 381 -20.81 -9.90 -1.96
N LEU A 382 -19.79 -10.21 -1.16
CA LEU A 382 -18.55 -10.82 -1.62
C LEU A 382 -18.39 -12.22 -1.02
N LYS A 383 -17.83 -13.15 -1.81
CA LYS A 383 -17.48 -14.49 -1.32
C LYS A 383 -16.07 -14.40 -0.74
N SER A 384 -15.93 -14.72 0.55
CA SER A 384 -14.62 -14.73 1.20
C SER A 384 -13.74 -15.83 0.60
N GLY A 385 -12.50 -15.49 0.24
CA GLY A 385 -11.41 -16.42 -0.05
C GLY A 385 -10.81 -17.05 1.22
N GLY A 386 -11.21 -16.57 2.40
CA GLY A 386 -10.69 -16.96 3.70
C GLY A 386 -9.88 -15.83 4.32
N SER A 387 -10.32 -15.34 5.48
CA SER A 387 -9.61 -14.39 6.34
C SER A 387 -9.73 -14.82 7.80
N ASN A 388 -9.01 -14.15 8.71
CA ASN A 388 -9.14 -14.39 10.15
C ASN A 388 -10.50 -13.91 10.74
N LEU A 389 -11.29 -13.19 9.94
CA LEU A 389 -12.63 -12.71 10.31
C LEU A 389 -13.74 -13.52 9.63
N HIS A 390 -13.52 -13.97 8.39
CA HIS A 390 -14.53 -14.67 7.59
C HIS A 390 -13.96 -15.93 6.93
N ARG A 391 -14.50 -17.10 7.32
CA ARG A 391 -14.15 -18.40 6.71
C ARG A 391 -14.30 -18.39 5.19
N LYS A 392 -13.44 -19.16 4.50
CA LYS A 392 -13.48 -19.35 3.05
C LYS A 392 -14.87 -19.82 2.61
N GLY A 393 -15.35 -19.29 1.48
CA GLY A 393 -16.65 -19.59 0.90
C GLY A 393 -17.83 -18.81 1.48
N LYS A 394 -17.69 -18.15 2.64
CA LYS A 394 -18.77 -17.36 3.25
C LYS A 394 -19.16 -16.18 2.34
N LYS A 395 -20.45 -16.04 2.04
CA LYS A 395 -20.99 -14.82 1.41
C LYS A 395 -21.18 -13.75 2.48
N VAL A 396 -20.40 -12.68 2.42
CA VAL A 396 -20.42 -11.60 3.41
C VAL A 396 -21.08 -10.37 2.82
N ARG A 397 -22.07 -9.83 3.53
CA ARG A 397 -22.75 -8.58 3.17
C ARG A 397 -21.93 -7.40 3.68
N LEU A 398 -21.36 -6.64 2.77
CA LEU A 398 -20.48 -5.51 3.05
C LEU A 398 -21.08 -4.21 2.50
N ASN A 399 -20.62 -3.08 3.02
CA ASN A 399 -20.87 -1.82 2.32
C ASN A 399 -20.10 -1.81 1.00
N VAL A 400 -20.62 -1.14 -0.03
CA VAL A 400 -19.91 -1.02 -1.29
C VAL A 400 -18.56 -0.30 -1.11
N ILE A 401 -18.52 0.73 -0.26
CA ILE A 401 -17.26 1.30 0.24
C ILE A 401 -17.10 0.85 1.69
N SER A 402 -16.14 -0.04 1.91
CA SER A 402 -15.82 -0.67 3.19
C SER A 402 -14.41 -0.29 3.64
N GLY A 403 -14.15 -0.33 4.94
CA GLY A 403 -12.78 -0.28 5.46
C GLY A 403 -12.16 -1.67 5.42
N HIS A 404 -10.83 -1.76 5.47
CA HIS A 404 -10.15 -3.06 5.57
C HIS A 404 -10.69 -3.92 6.72
N ARG A 405 -10.87 -3.30 7.89
CA ARG A 405 -11.44 -3.91 9.11
C ARG A 405 -12.82 -4.60 8.94
N ASP A 406 -13.55 -4.32 7.87
CA ASP A 406 -14.84 -4.97 7.61
C ASP A 406 -14.66 -6.39 7.02
N GLY A 407 -13.52 -6.63 6.34
CA GLY A 407 -13.16 -7.92 5.72
C GLY A 407 -12.10 -8.72 6.48
N PHE A 408 -11.33 -8.06 7.35
CA PHE A 408 -10.21 -8.65 8.09
C PHE A 408 -10.16 -8.08 9.51
N ARG A 409 -9.62 -8.83 10.49
CA ARG A 409 -9.38 -8.32 11.85
C ARG A 409 -8.08 -7.52 11.87
N THR A 410 -8.20 -6.22 11.67
CA THR A 410 -7.09 -5.25 11.52
C THR A 410 -7.53 -3.87 12.00
N GLU A 411 -6.57 -3.03 12.40
CA GLU A 411 -6.84 -1.61 12.67
C GLU A 411 -7.04 -0.80 11.38
N CYS A 412 -6.57 -1.28 10.23
CA CYS A 412 -6.67 -0.58 8.96
C CYS A 412 -8.15 -0.30 8.59
N PRO A 413 -8.54 0.91 8.11
CA PRO A 413 -7.71 2.05 7.69
C PRO A 413 -7.38 3.06 8.80
N GLY A 414 -7.40 2.66 10.06
CA GLY A 414 -7.34 3.53 11.22
C GLY A 414 -8.68 4.17 11.54
N ARG A 415 -8.94 4.36 12.84
CA ARG A 415 -10.24 4.81 13.37
C ARG A 415 -10.71 6.14 12.77
N LYS A 416 -9.82 7.12 12.57
CA LYS A 416 -10.22 8.43 12.06
C LYS A 416 -10.59 8.39 10.58
N LEU A 417 -9.87 7.63 9.74
CA LEU A 417 -10.25 7.48 8.33
C LEU A 417 -11.50 6.62 8.18
N TYR A 418 -11.60 5.53 8.96
CA TYR A 418 -12.79 4.68 8.97
C TYR A 418 -14.08 5.48 9.28
N SER A 419 -14.02 6.40 10.26
CA SER A 419 -15.15 7.28 10.61
C SER A 419 -15.64 8.17 9.45
N LYS A 420 -14.81 8.39 8.42
CA LYS A 420 -15.15 9.21 7.25
C LYS A 420 -15.77 8.43 6.10
N LEU A 421 -15.82 7.10 6.16
CA LEU A 421 -16.35 6.27 5.07
C LEU A 421 -17.83 6.53 4.79
N GLY A 422 -18.64 6.85 5.81
CA GLY A 422 -20.03 7.28 5.62
C GLY A 422 -20.13 8.54 4.75
N SER A 423 -19.30 9.55 5.03
CA SER A 423 -19.21 10.76 4.20
C SER A 423 -18.71 10.49 2.78
N ALA A 424 -17.74 9.58 2.63
CA ALA A 424 -17.25 9.18 1.30
C ALA A 424 -18.35 8.53 0.47
N ARG A 425 -19.13 7.61 1.05
CA ARG A 425 -20.30 6.96 0.40
C ARG A 425 -21.31 7.98 -0.09
N SER A 426 -21.74 8.92 0.76
CA SER A 426 -22.74 9.94 0.39
C SER A 426 -22.21 10.91 -0.67
N LYS A 427 -20.92 11.28 -0.63
CA LYS A 427 -20.32 12.14 -1.67
C LYS A 427 -20.16 11.39 -3.00
N ALA A 428 -19.72 10.14 -2.96
CA ALA A 428 -19.54 9.33 -4.15
C ALA A 428 -20.86 9.10 -4.90
N ALA A 429 -21.95 8.79 -4.18
CA ALA A 429 -23.28 8.66 -4.77
C ALA A 429 -23.76 9.98 -5.40
N ARG A 430 -23.55 11.12 -4.75
CA ARG A 430 -23.87 12.44 -5.34
C ARG A 430 -23.08 12.70 -6.63
N TYR A 431 -21.79 12.34 -6.67
CA TYR A 431 -21.00 12.44 -7.90
C TYR A 431 -21.55 11.56 -9.03
N GLN A 432 -22.04 10.35 -8.71
CA GLN A 432 -22.77 9.49 -9.66
C GLN A 432 -24.16 10.01 -10.05
N GLY A 433 -24.69 11.04 -9.39
CA GLY A 433 -26.05 11.54 -9.64
C GLY A 433 -27.16 10.74 -8.96
N ARG A 434 -26.88 10.15 -7.78
CA ARG A 434 -27.81 9.32 -6.98
C ARG A 434 -28.19 9.93 -5.62
#